data_AF-A0ABD5AZ34-F1
#
_entry.id   AF-A0ABD5AZ34-F1
#
_cell.length_a   1.000
_cell.length_b   1.000
_cell.length_c   1.000
_cell.angle_alpha   90.00
_cell.angle_beta   90.00
_cell.angle_gamma   90.00
#
_symmetry.space_group_name_H-M   'P 1'
#
loop_
_entity.id
_entity.type
_entity.pdbx_description
1 polymer ?
#
loop_
_entity_poly.entity_id
_entity_poly.type
_entity_poly.pdbx_seq_one_letter_code
_entity_poly.pdbx_strand_id
1 'polypeptide(L)'
;VLIDGGVGDTIAKMFEGTSMSPILLAWIVAAVLRISLGSATVAAVSTTGIVLPLLEHSDVKVSLVVLAIGAGSVILSHVNDAGFWMFKEYFGLTVKETFLTWSLLETIISVSGILFILFISLFV
;
A
#
# COMPACT_ATOMS: atom_id res chain seq x y z
N VAL A 1 -1.60 -10.52 15.65
CA VAL A 1 -3.07 -10.45 15.44
C VAL A 1 -3.48 -10.51 13.98
N LEU A 2 -3.02 -9.63 13.07
CA LEU A 2 -3.40 -9.74 11.63
C LEU A 2 -2.80 -10.97 10.93
N ILE A 3 -1.56 -11.31 11.27
CA ILE A 3 -0.89 -12.55 10.81
C ILE A 3 -1.60 -13.76 11.45
N ASP A 4 -1.78 -13.74 12.77
CA ASP A 4 -2.48 -14.80 13.53
C ASP A 4 -3.97 -14.95 13.16
N GLY A 5 -4.58 -13.94 12.53
CA GLY A 5 -5.97 -13.91 12.10
C GLY A 5 -6.21 -14.51 10.71
N GLY A 6 -5.18 -15.06 10.07
CA GLY A 6 -5.28 -15.75 8.77
C GLY A 6 -5.34 -14.82 7.55
N VAL A 7 -5.19 -13.51 7.71
CA VAL A 7 -5.11 -12.56 6.58
C VAL A 7 -3.84 -12.78 5.77
N GLY A 8 -2.72 -13.04 6.45
CA GLY A 8 -1.45 -13.40 5.81
C GLY A 8 -1.58 -14.66 4.94
N ASP A 9 -2.21 -15.72 5.49
CA ASP A 9 -2.45 -16.97 4.77
C ASP A 9 -3.39 -16.81 3.58
N THR A 10 -4.40 -15.94 3.71
CA THR A 10 -5.33 -15.65 2.61
C THR A 10 -4.63 -14.94 1.47
N ILE A 11 -3.79 -13.95 1.79
CA ILE A 11 -2.98 -13.23 0.81
C ILE A 11 -1.94 -14.14 0.17
N ALA A 12 -1.29 -15.02 0.95
CA ALA A 12 -0.35 -16.02 0.46
C ALA A 12 -1.03 -17.01 -0.50
N LYS A 13 -2.24 -17.49 -0.18
CA LYS A 13 -3.03 -18.37 -1.07
C LYS A 13 -3.50 -17.69 -2.35
N MET A 14 -3.81 -16.39 -2.30
CA MET A 14 -4.10 -15.62 -3.52
C MET A 14 -2.87 -15.49 -4.42
N PHE A 15 -1.67 -15.64 -3.85
CA PHE A 15 -0.41 -15.57 -4.56
C PHE A 15 0.09 -16.95 -5.05
N GLU A 16 -0.15 -18.02 -4.29
CA GLU A 16 0.18 -19.40 -4.66
C GLU A 16 -0.42 -19.75 -6.04
N GLY A 17 0.45 -19.97 -7.04
CA GLY A 17 0.05 -20.31 -8.40
C GLY A 17 -0.08 -19.12 -9.37
N THR A 18 0.16 -17.88 -8.91
CA THR A 18 0.21 -16.70 -9.79
C THR A 18 1.65 -16.34 -10.16
N SER A 19 1.90 -15.97 -11.41
CA SER A 19 3.20 -15.43 -11.86
C SER A 19 3.34 -13.93 -11.56
N MET A 20 2.71 -13.45 -10.48
CA MET A 20 2.64 -12.01 -10.16
C MET A 20 3.97 -11.51 -9.58
N SER A 21 4.38 -10.30 -9.97
CA SER A 21 5.58 -9.67 -9.43
C SER A 21 5.44 -9.44 -7.91
N PRO A 22 6.43 -9.85 -7.08
CA PRO A 22 6.43 -9.58 -5.64
C PRO A 22 6.32 -8.08 -5.29
N ILE A 23 6.84 -7.21 -6.17
CA ILE A 23 6.73 -5.74 -6.04
C ILE A 23 5.26 -5.30 -6.12
N LEU A 24 4.55 -5.80 -7.13
CA LEU A 24 3.14 -5.47 -7.33
C LEU A 24 2.27 -6.05 -6.21
N LEU A 25 2.56 -7.29 -5.79
CA LEU A 25 1.88 -7.93 -4.66
C LEU A 25 1.99 -7.05 -3.41
N ALA A 26 3.21 -6.64 -3.05
CA ALA A 26 3.45 -5.85 -1.86
C ALA A 26 2.69 -4.51 -1.89
N TRP A 27 2.63 -3.86 -3.05
CA TRP A 27 1.84 -2.63 -3.24
C TRP A 27 0.34 -2.89 -3.08
N ILE A 28 -0.21 -3.96 -3.66
CA ILE A 28 -1.63 -4.31 -3.54
C ILE A 28 -1.99 -4.58 -2.08
N VAL A 29 -1.18 -5.36 -1.37
CA VAL A 29 -1.42 -5.68 0.04
C VAL A 29 -1.40 -4.40 0.88
N ALA A 30 -0.40 -3.54 0.67
CA ALA A 30 -0.32 -2.24 1.34
C ALA A 30 -1.54 -1.36 1.04
N ALA A 31 -1.99 -1.33 -0.22
CA ALA A 31 -3.16 -0.57 -0.64
C ALA A 31 -4.45 -1.04 0.04
N VAL A 32 -4.70 -2.35 0.07
CA VAL A 32 -5.88 -2.94 0.71
C VAL A 32 -5.88 -2.67 2.22
N LEU A 33 -4.73 -2.87 2.86
CA LEU A 33 -4.58 -2.59 4.29
C LEU A 33 -4.71 -1.10 4.57
N ARG A 34 -4.17 -0.23 3.72
CA ARG A 34 -4.32 1.22 3.85
C ARG A 34 -5.78 1.64 3.82
N ILE A 35 -6.53 1.19 2.82
CA ILE A 35 -7.96 1.53 2.68
C ILE A 35 -8.77 1.02 3.87
N SER A 36 -8.38 -0.11 4.46
CA SER A 36 -9.08 -0.70 5.61
C SER A 36 -8.71 -0.05 6.94
N LEU A 37 -7.42 0.22 7.16
CA LEU A 37 -6.85 0.63 8.45
C LEU A 37 -6.80 2.15 8.63
N GLY A 38 -6.75 2.92 7.55
CA GLY A 38 -6.73 4.39 7.62
C GLY A 38 -5.42 5.00 8.11
N SER A 39 -4.40 4.23 8.50
CA SER A 39 -3.06 4.74 8.84
C SER A 39 -2.00 4.21 7.87
N ALA A 40 -1.24 5.11 7.25
CA ALA A 40 -0.16 4.75 6.33
C ALA A 40 0.94 3.93 7.02
N THR A 41 1.35 4.35 8.22
CA THR A 41 2.39 3.65 8.99
C THR A 41 1.93 2.26 9.43
N VAL A 42 0.70 2.11 9.93
CA VAL A 42 0.18 0.81 10.35
C VAL A 42 0.02 -0.12 9.15
N ALA A 43 -0.46 0.39 8.01
CA ALA A 43 -0.57 -0.37 6.77
C ALA A 43 0.80 -0.84 6.27
N ALA A 44 1.81 0.03 6.26
CA ALA A 44 3.17 -0.32 5.85
C ALA A 44 3.79 -1.39 6.75
N VAL A 45 3.76 -1.21 8.07
CA VAL A 45 4.33 -2.18 9.04
C VAL A 45 3.60 -3.52 8.95
N SER A 46 2.28 -3.51 8.85
CA SER A 46 1.49 -4.74 8.72
C SER A 46 1.80 -5.48 7.43
N THR A 47 1.92 -4.75 6.31
CA THR A 47 2.30 -5.35 5.02
C THR A 47 3.68 -5.95 5.06
N THR A 48 4.66 -5.27 5.66
CA THR A 48 6.01 -5.80 5.83
C THR A 48 5.99 -7.13 6.58
N GLY A 49 5.21 -7.25 7.65
CA GLY A 49 5.08 -8.51 8.40
C GLY A 49 4.49 -9.67 7.58
N ILE A 50 3.65 -9.37 6.58
CA ILE A 50 3.04 -10.37 5.68
C ILE A 50 3.97 -10.73 4.52
N VAL A 51 4.60 -9.72 3.90
CA VAL A 51 5.35 -9.88 2.66
C VAL A 51 6.77 -10.39 2.92
N LEU A 52 7.41 -10.00 4.02
CA LEU A 52 8.82 -10.33 4.26
C LEU A 52 9.13 -11.84 4.18
N PRO A 53 8.34 -12.76 4.78
CA PRO A 53 8.58 -14.21 4.65
C PRO A 53 8.40 -14.72 3.22
N LEU A 54 7.57 -14.06 2.40
CA LEU A 54 7.33 -14.44 1.01
C LEU A 54 8.52 -14.10 0.09
N LEU A 55 9.43 -13.23 0.56
CA LEU A 55 10.60 -12.81 -0.21
C LEU A 55 11.82 -13.74 -0.03
N GLU A 56 11.81 -14.65 0.96
CA GLU A 56 12.97 -15.51 1.27
C GLU A 56 13.43 -16.39 0.11
N HIS A 57 12.52 -16.70 -0.82
CA HIS A 57 12.79 -17.50 -2.01
C HIS A 57 12.68 -16.71 -3.33
N SER A 58 12.58 -15.38 -3.25
CA SER A 58 12.42 -14.52 -4.43
C SER A 58 13.74 -13.83 -4.78
N ASP A 59 14.09 -13.80 -6.08
CA ASP A 59 15.25 -13.04 -6.61
C ASP A 59 15.01 -11.51 -6.68
N VAL A 60 13.97 -11.00 -6.03
CA VAL A 60 13.59 -9.58 -6.10
C VAL A 60 14.44 -8.75 -5.15
N LYS A 61 14.84 -7.54 -5.57
CA LYS A 61 15.50 -6.62 -4.65
C LYS A 61 14.54 -6.12 -3.59
N VAL A 62 14.84 -6.45 -2.33
CA VAL A 62 14.04 -6.05 -1.16
C VAL A 62 13.80 -4.53 -1.11
N SER A 63 14.77 -3.72 -1.56
CA SER A 63 14.61 -2.26 -1.63
C SER A 63 13.45 -1.82 -2.53
N LEU A 64 13.21 -2.49 -3.67
CA LEU A 64 12.07 -2.19 -4.55
C LEU A 64 10.75 -2.57 -3.90
N VAL A 65 10.73 -3.67 -3.15
CA VAL A 65 9.56 -4.10 -2.39
C VAL A 65 9.23 -3.11 -1.27
N VAL A 66 10.24 -2.64 -0.52
CA VAL A 66 10.05 -1.62 0.52
C VAL A 66 9.48 -0.32 -0.07
N LEU A 67 9.98 0.13 -1.22
CA LEU A 67 9.42 1.29 -1.93
C LEU A 67 7.96 1.05 -2.33
N ALA A 68 7.63 -0.16 -2.81
CA ALA A 68 6.28 -0.51 -3.24
C ALA A 68 5.30 -0.54 -2.06
N ILE A 69 5.71 -1.07 -0.91
CA ILE A 69 4.94 -1.02 0.33
C ILE A 69 4.69 0.44 0.74
N GLY A 70 5.73 1.28 0.72
CA GLY A 70 5.60 2.70 1.02
C GLY A 70 4.60 3.40 0.10
N ALA A 71 4.72 3.19 -1.21
CA ALA A 71 3.81 3.75 -2.20
C ALA A 71 2.37 3.26 -2.00
N GLY A 72 2.15 1.96 -1.76
CA GLY A 72 0.81 1.41 -1.53
C GLY A 72 0.18 1.89 -0.22
N SER A 73 1.00 2.15 0.80
CA SER A 73 0.54 2.58 2.12
C SER A 73 -0.07 3.98 2.16
N VAL A 74 0.11 4.80 1.12
CA VAL A 74 -0.42 6.16 1.03
C VAL A 74 -1.56 6.28 0.01
N ILE A 75 -2.10 5.17 -0.48
CA ILE A 75 -3.20 5.24 -1.45
C ILE A 75 -4.51 5.63 -0.75
N LEU A 76 -5.34 6.41 -1.46
CA LEU A 76 -6.76 6.59 -1.15
C LEU A 76 -7.08 6.82 0.34
N SER A 77 -6.42 7.78 1.00
CA SER A 77 -6.86 8.26 2.31
C SER A 77 -8.28 8.76 2.27
N HIS A 78 -9.14 8.23 3.13
CA HIS A 78 -10.55 8.61 3.21
C HIS A 78 -10.97 8.80 4.68
N VAL A 79 -12.27 8.71 4.96
CA VAL A 79 -12.87 9.05 6.25
C VAL A 79 -12.33 8.27 7.45
N ASN A 80 -11.63 7.15 7.24
CA ASN A 80 -10.95 6.41 8.31
C ASN A 80 -9.53 6.90 8.64
N ASP A 81 -9.01 7.88 7.90
CA ASP A 81 -7.68 8.45 8.10
C ASP A 81 -7.74 9.80 8.83
N ALA A 82 -6.93 9.95 9.87
CA ALA A 82 -6.75 11.22 10.57
C ALA A 82 -6.20 12.33 9.64
N GLY A 83 -5.34 11.97 8.67
CA GLY A 83 -4.80 12.89 7.67
C GLY A 83 -5.88 13.53 6.80
N PHE A 84 -6.89 12.76 6.40
CA PHE A 84 -8.05 13.26 5.64
C PHE A 84 -8.80 14.36 6.41
N TRP A 85 -9.10 14.11 7.67
CA TRP A 85 -9.82 15.07 8.52
C TRP A 85 -8.97 16.29 8.83
N MET A 86 -7.68 16.09 9.11
CA MET A 86 -6.75 17.19 9.34
C MET A 86 -6.68 18.12 8.12
N PHE A 87 -6.59 17.57 6.91
CA PHE A 87 -6.57 18.37 5.67
C PHE A 87 -7.90 19.09 5.45
N LYS A 88 -9.03 18.42 5.69
CA LYS A 88 -10.36 19.04 5.62
C LYS A 88 -10.45 20.26 6.55
N GLU A 89 -10.07 20.13 7.81
CA GLU A 89 -10.17 21.19 8.81
C GLU A 89 -9.19 22.34 8.55
N TYR A 90 -7.95 22.05 8.14
CA TYR A 90 -6.96 23.11 7.84
C TYR A 90 -7.38 24.04 6.71
N PHE A 91 -8.07 23.51 5.70
CA PHE A 91 -8.48 24.27 4.51
C PHE A 91 -9.98 24.62 4.50
N GLY A 92 -10.74 24.26 5.54
CA GLY A 92 -12.17 24.54 5.63
C GLY A 92 -13.01 23.86 4.54
N LEU A 93 -12.56 22.71 4.04
CA LEU A 93 -13.18 22.01 2.90
C LEU A 93 -14.44 21.23 3.33
N THR A 94 -15.33 20.98 2.37
CA THR A 94 -16.35 19.95 2.50
C THR A 94 -15.75 18.56 2.32
N VAL A 95 -16.41 17.52 2.86
CA VAL A 95 -15.98 16.12 2.68
C VAL A 95 -15.81 15.76 1.21
N LYS A 96 -16.72 16.22 0.34
CA LYS A 96 -16.65 15.97 -1.11
C LYS A 96 -15.41 16.60 -1.74
N GLU A 97 -15.08 17.85 -1.38
CA GLU A 97 -13.89 18.53 -1.87
C GLU A 97 -12.61 17.86 -1.36
N THR A 98 -12.59 17.43 -0.10
CA THR A 98 -11.45 16.67 0.46
C THR A 98 -11.23 15.35 -0.29
N PHE A 99 -12.29 14.61 -0.62
CA PHE A 99 -12.17 13.41 -1.45
C PHE A 99 -11.59 13.71 -2.84
N LEU A 100 -12.07 14.76 -3.49
CA LEU A 100 -11.64 15.14 -4.84
C LEU A 100 -10.24 15.75 -4.90
N THR A 101 -9.69 16.18 -3.77
CA THR A 101 -8.37 16.80 -3.69
C THR A 101 -7.36 15.91 -2.99
N TRP A 102 -7.56 15.65 -1.69
CA TRP A 102 -6.67 14.87 -0.85
C TRP A 102 -6.62 13.40 -1.25
N SER A 103 -7.76 12.70 -1.29
CA SER A 103 -7.79 11.28 -1.64
C SER A 103 -7.32 11.04 -3.08
N LEU A 104 -7.65 11.96 -3.99
CA LEU A 104 -7.19 11.93 -5.37
C LEU A 104 -5.67 12.12 -5.46
N LEU A 105 -5.11 13.12 -4.78
CA LEU A 105 -3.67 13.38 -4.73
C LEU A 105 -2.91 12.16 -4.19
N GLU A 106 -3.35 11.61 -3.05
CA GLU A 106 -2.76 10.42 -2.46
C GLU A 106 -2.78 9.22 -3.43
N THR A 107 -3.90 9.03 -4.12
CA THR A 107 -4.02 7.98 -5.13
C THR A 107 -3.06 8.19 -6.30
N ILE A 108 -2.92 9.43 -6.79
CA ILE A 108 -1.96 9.77 -7.86
C ILE A 108 -0.53 9.50 -7.41
N ILE A 109 -0.16 9.88 -6.18
CA ILE A 109 1.18 9.63 -5.62
C ILE A 109 1.46 8.13 -5.56
N SER A 110 0.51 7.35 -5.02
CA SER A 110 0.65 5.91 -4.88
C SER A 110 0.80 5.19 -6.22
N VAL A 111 -0.09 5.50 -7.17
CA VAL A 111 -0.10 4.90 -8.51
C VAL A 111 1.14 5.31 -9.30
N SER A 112 1.53 6.58 -9.26
CA SER A 112 2.77 7.04 -9.91
C SER A 112 3.98 6.32 -9.30
N GLY A 113 4.02 6.19 -7.97
CA GLY A 113 5.09 5.49 -7.26
C GLY A 113 5.28 4.06 -7.76
N ILE A 114 4.21 3.26 -7.80
CA ILE A 114 4.33 1.87 -8.28
C ILE A 114 4.73 1.78 -9.76
N LEU A 115 4.22 2.68 -10.61
CA LEU A 115 4.62 2.72 -12.02
C LEU A 115 6.12 3.01 -12.18
N PHE A 116 6.67 3.98 -11.44
CA PHE A 116 8.11 4.27 -11.46
C PHE A 116 8.95 3.13 -10.88
N ILE A 117 8.50 2.48 -9.81
CA ILE A 117 9.21 1.35 -9.20
C ILE A 117 9.25 0.15 -10.16
N LEU A 118 8.11 -0.18 -10.79
CA LEU A 118 8.04 -1.23 -11.80
C LEU A 118 8.92 -0.90 -13.00
N PHE A 119 8.93 0.35 -13.46
CA PHE A 119 9.82 0.78 -14.53
C PHE A 119 11.30 0.58 -14.16
N ILE A 120 11.73 1.03 -12.96
CA ILE A 120 13.10 0.86 -12.47
C ILE A 120 13.46 -0.63 -12.34
N SER A 121 12.51 -1.48 -11.94
CA SER A 121 12.74 -2.92 -11.79
C SER A 121 13.14 -3.64 -13.09
N LEU A 122 12.88 -3.04 -14.26
CA LEU A 122 13.31 -3.59 -15.55
C LEU A 122 14.81 -3.41 -15.82
N PHE A 123 15.47 -2.50 -15.11
CA PHE A 123 16.88 -2.15 -15.34
C PHE A 123 17.82 -2.63 -14.23
N VAL A 124 17.25 -3.17 -13.14
CA VAL A 124 17.95 -3.34 -11.86
C VAL A 124 17.91 -4.78 -11.41
#